data_AF-A0A1Y4LES7-F1
#
_entry.id   AF-A0A1Y4LES7-F1
#
_cell.length_a   1.000
_cell.length_b   1.000
_cell.length_c   1.000
_cell.angle_alpha   90.00
_cell.angle_beta   90.00
_cell.angle_gamma   90.00
#
_symmetry.space_group_name_H-M   'P 1'
#
loop_
_entity.id
_entity.type
_entity.pdbx_description
1 polymer ?
#
loop_
_entity_poly.entity_id
_entity_poly.type
_entity_poly.pdbx_seq_one_letter_code
_entity_poly.pdbx_strand_id
1 'polypeptide(L)'
;MSVSRRIKLFFTIIILLGLTVFYPFVVYTSNPFVSELRTLWISTAMETMTHQWLATAFFPADMVSEVVGARQALFESQKDIQSIWGQDGQTATDKVDTNLSPEDQFYALFEEIDRASCEAFFAENPRYIEDGYDKINMDWCEKGEDTGIVTKQGDKVVAINTEKSLMIVRLEREGLLGTEYNGYLAVVKDPSRVELGLCRGMGKREGQRIADLADYNEAILGINASGFIDNGEVAEGGTPYGYVKHDGELIQGAFGHGYKIIGFDDQHRFLIGDTTTAEQMVDAVEFGPALIVNGQKIEELGSVESLQPRTAIGQTEDLTVLMLVINGRGQGSSMGCRGVDLRDILWDYGAVQACNLDGGSSSVMYYQGRVISSPTTSTNNPEGRRLPNAFIVK
;
A
#
# COMPACT_ATOMS: atom_id res chain seq x y z
N MET A 1 48.51 31.79 21.09
CA MET A 1 48.05 30.58 20.36
C MET A 1 47.71 31.00 18.94
N SER A 2 48.30 30.38 17.90
CA SER A 2 48.01 30.78 16.51
C SER A 2 46.55 30.50 16.15
N VAL A 3 45.98 31.26 15.20
CA VAL A 3 44.60 31.08 14.73
C VAL A 3 44.34 29.63 14.28
N SER A 4 45.30 29.02 13.58
CA SER A 4 45.27 27.60 13.19
C SER A 4 45.13 26.64 14.39
N ARG A 5 45.83 26.91 15.50
CA ARG A 5 45.77 26.06 16.70
C ARG A 5 44.45 26.22 17.47
N ARG A 6 43.84 27.42 17.45
CA ARG A 6 42.50 27.65 18.00
C ARG A 6 41.42 26.94 17.19
N ILE A 7 41.51 26.98 15.86
CA ILE A 7 40.59 26.27 14.96
C ILE A 7 40.67 24.75 15.19
N LYS A 8 41.89 24.18 15.24
CA LYS A 8 42.08 22.76 15.54
C LYS A 8 41.51 22.37 16.91
N LEU A 9 41.76 23.18 17.94
CA LEU A 9 41.24 22.93 19.29
C LEU A 9 39.71 22.97 19.31
N PHE A 10 39.10 23.94 18.62
CA PHE A 10 37.64 24.07 18.50
C PHE A 10 37.02 22.83 17.85
N PHE A 11 37.53 22.37 16.71
CA PHE A 11 37.04 21.13 16.07
C PHE A 11 37.27 19.90 16.95
N THR A 12 38.41 19.83 17.66
CA THR A 12 38.68 18.72 18.60
C THR A 12 37.64 18.69 19.73
N ILE A 13 37.30 19.85 20.31
CA ILE A 13 36.28 19.94 21.35
C ILE A 13 34.91 19.53 20.82
N ILE A 14 34.53 19.97 19.61
CA ILE A 14 33.26 19.58 18.99
C ILE A 14 33.20 18.06 18.79
N ILE A 15 34.26 17.44 18.27
CA ILE A 15 34.31 15.99 18.07
C ILE A 15 34.20 15.26 19.41
N LEU A 16 34.91 15.72 20.43
CA LEU A 16 34.85 15.12 21.76
C LEU A 16 33.45 15.24 22.37
N LEU A 17 32.81 16.40 22.31
CA LEU A 17 31.43 16.59 22.75
C LEU A 17 30.45 15.72 21.96
N GLY A 18 30.67 15.60 20.65
CA GLY A 18 29.91 14.70 19.78
C GLY A 18 29.98 13.25 20.25
N LEU A 19 31.18 12.75 20.55
CA LEU A 19 31.40 11.37 20.95
C LEU A 19 31.03 11.06 22.39
N THR A 20 31.20 12.00 23.33
CA THR A 20 31.02 11.72 24.77
C THR A 20 29.69 12.19 25.33
N VAL A 21 29.00 13.11 24.66
CA VAL A 21 27.71 13.65 25.12
C VAL A 21 26.61 13.35 24.12
N PHE A 22 26.78 13.77 22.87
CA PHE A 22 25.70 13.68 21.88
C PHE A 22 25.42 12.24 21.44
N TYR A 23 26.46 11.47 21.11
CA TYR A 23 26.30 10.09 20.69
C TYR A 23 25.67 9.20 21.78
N PRO A 24 26.15 9.19 23.05
CA PRO A 24 25.50 8.41 24.10
C PRO A 24 24.06 8.86 24.36
N PHE A 25 23.76 10.16 24.21
CA PHE A 25 22.39 10.66 24.31
C PHE A 25 21.51 10.06 23.20
N VAL A 26 21.92 10.13 21.93
CA VAL A 26 21.15 9.54 20.82
C VAL A 26 20.94 8.04 20.99
N VAL A 27 21.99 7.32 21.41
CA VAL A 27 21.94 5.86 21.54
C VAL A 27 21.13 5.42 22.75
N TYR A 28 21.33 6.00 23.94
CA TYR A 28 20.81 5.43 25.19
C TYR A 28 19.69 6.22 25.87
N THR A 29 19.29 7.38 25.33
CA THR A 29 18.16 8.10 25.91
C THR A 29 16.84 7.34 25.74
N SER A 30 15.99 7.42 26.77
CA SER A 30 14.61 6.94 26.77
C SER A 30 13.62 8.03 26.32
N ASN A 31 14.12 9.17 25.83
CA ASN A 31 13.26 10.22 25.30
C ASN A 31 12.47 9.68 24.08
N PRO A 32 11.12 9.75 24.07
CA PRO A 32 10.29 9.13 23.03
C PRO A 32 10.66 9.54 21.60
N PHE A 33 10.87 10.84 21.38
CA PHE A 33 11.21 11.40 20.07
C PHE A 33 12.55 10.86 19.55
N VAL A 34 13.56 10.80 20.41
CA VAL A 34 14.89 10.31 20.02
C VAL A 34 14.87 8.79 19.81
N SER A 35 14.14 8.05 20.64
CA SER A 35 13.99 6.61 20.43
C SER A 35 13.26 6.30 19.14
N GLU A 36 12.25 7.08 18.76
CA GLU A 36 11.50 6.90 17.51
C GLU A 36 12.38 7.18 16.29
N LEU A 37 13.15 8.27 16.29
CA LEU A 37 14.15 8.56 15.25
C LEU A 37 15.20 7.45 15.11
N ARG A 38 15.65 6.92 16.26
CA ARG A 38 16.62 5.82 16.29
C ARG A 38 16.04 4.54 15.70
N THR A 39 14.83 4.16 16.10
CA THR A 39 14.12 3.00 15.56
C THR A 39 13.88 3.17 14.07
N LEU A 40 13.45 4.35 13.62
CA LEU A 40 13.26 4.68 12.21
C LEU A 40 14.54 4.48 11.40
N TRP A 41 15.68 4.96 11.91
CA TRP A 41 16.98 4.77 11.25
C TRP A 41 17.37 3.29 11.15
N ILE A 42 17.29 2.57 12.28
CA ILE A 42 17.67 1.14 12.33
C ILE A 42 16.77 0.33 11.40
N SER A 43 15.46 0.51 11.48
CA SER A 43 14.46 -0.17 10.63
C SER A 43 14.74 0.08 9.15
N THR A 44 14.93 1.35 8.76
CA THR A 44 15.22 1.72 7.36
C THR A 44 16.49 1.07 6.84
N ALA A 45 17.57 1.07 7.63
CA ALA A 45 18.83 0.45 7.23
C ALA A 45 18.70 -1.08 7.11
N MET A 46 18.02 -1.73 8.06
CA MET A 46 17.87 -3.20 8.10
C MET A 46 16.97 -3.74 6.97
N GLU A 47 16.02 -2.95 6.48
CA GLU A 47 15.19 -3.30 5.31
C GLU A 47 15.91 -3.14 3.97
N THR A 48 17.10 -2.56 3.95
CA THR A 48 17.92 -2.53 2.72
C THR A 48 18.66 -3.85 2.53
N MET A 49 18.86 -4.27 1.28
CA MET A 49 19.66 -5.47 0.98
C MET A 49 21.17 -5.22 1.14
N THR A 50 21.64 -3.98 0.88
CA THR A 50 23.08 -3.67 0.77
C THR A 50 23.60 -2.66 1.80
N HIS A 51 22.73 -2.00 2.57
CA HIS A 51 23.09 -0.90 3.47
C HIS A 51 22.81 -1.19 4.95
N GLN A 52 22.57 -2.45 5.32
CA GLN A 52 22.34 -2.86 6.72
C GLN A 52 23.50 -2.47 7.65
N TRP A 53 24.71 -2.32 7.09
CA TRP A 53 25.88 -1.84 7.81
C TRP A 53 25.69 -0.46 8.45
N LEU A 54 24.79 0.38 7.92
CA LEU A 54 24.44 1.69 8.50
C LEU A 54 23.76 1.57 9.88
N ALA A 55 23.11 0.45 10.19
CA ALA A 55 22.63 0.20 11.54
C ALA A 55 23.78 -0.29 12.42
N THR A 56 24.48 -1.34 11.97
CA THR A 56 25.49 -2.04 12.79
C THR A 56 26.76 -1.23 13.03
N ALA A 57 27.07 -0.23 12.20
CA ALA A 57 28.22 0.66 12.40
C ALA A 57 27.98 1.74 13.47
N PHE A 58 26.72 2.13 13.70
CA PHE A 58 26.35 3.26 14.56
C PHE A 58 25.60 2.86 15.82
N PHE A 59 25.02 1.66 15.88
CA PHE A 59 24.22 1.22 17.02
C PHE A 59 24.73 -0.10 17.61
N PRO A 60 24.60 -0.29 18.94
CA PRO A 60 24.88 -1.56 19.61
C PRO A 60 24.11 -2.74 18.99
N ALA A 61 24.74 -3.91 18.95
CA ALA A 61 24.17 -5.10 18.29
C ALA A 61 22.88 -5.62 18.96
N ASP A 62 22.77 -5.49 20.28
CA ASP A 62 21.56 -5.82 21.05
C ASP A 62 20.38 -4.93 20.66
N MET A 63 20.61 -3.62 20.47
CA MET A 63 19.60 -2.68 20.02
C MET A 63 19.15 -2.93 18.58
N VAL A 64 20.08 -3.24 17.67
CA VAL A 64 19.73 -3.64 16.31
C VAL A 64 18.91 -4.94 16.33
N SER A 65 19.31 -5.90 17.16
CA SER A 65 18.60 -7.18 17.31
C SER A 65 17.21 -7.01 17.91
N GLU A 66 17.01 -6.05 18.82
CA GLU A 66 15.69 -5.73 19.37
C GLU A 66 14.72 -5.24 18.28
N VAL A 67 15.17 -4.28 17.44
CA VAL A 67 14.35 -3.75 16.34
C VAL A 67 14.05 -4.85 15.30
N VAL A 68 15.02 -5.68 14.95
CA VAL A 68 14.82 -6.82 14.02
C VAL A 68 13.91 -7.88 14.64
N GLY A 69 14.09 -8.17 15.93
CA GLY A 69 13.29 -9.15 16.68
C GLY A 69 11.83 -8.74 16.81
N ALA A 70 11.53 -7.44 16.91
CA ALA A 70 10.15 -6.93 16.91
C ALA A 70 9.40 -7.29 15.62
N ARG A 71 10.08 -7.31 14.46
CA ARG A 71 9.49 -7.75 13.19
C ARG A 71 9.15 -9.23 13.22
N GLN A 72 10.08 -10.06 13.68
CA GLN A 72 9.82 -11.49 13.81
C GLN A 72 8.68 -11.77 14.79
N ALA A 73 8.60 -11.03 15.89
CA ALA A 73 7.52 -11.13 16.86
C ALA A 73 6.15 -10.75 16.27
N LEU A 74 6.09 -9.77 15.35
CA LEU A 74 4.86 -9.43 14.62
C LEU A 74 4.38 -10.60 13.74
N PHE A 75 5.24 -11.20 12.93
CA PHE A 75 4.83 -12.34 12.10
C PHE A 75 4.45 -13.56 12.97
N GLU A 76 5.13 -13.76 14.10
CA GLU A 76 4.80 -14.81 15.05
C GLU A 76 3.45 -14.55 15.75
N SER A 77 3.14 -13.30 16.13
CA SER A 77 1.85 -12.96 16.75
C SER A 77 0.68 -13.13 15.78
N GLN A 78 0.95 -12.98 14.48
CA GLN A 78 -0.07 -13.13 13.46
C GLN A 78 -0.30 -14.58 13.04
N LYS A 79 0.56 -15.55 13.36
CA LYS A 79 0.52 -16.90 12.76
C LYS A 79 -0.85 -17.58 12.80
N ASP A 80 -1.57 -17.46 13.92
CA ASP A 80 -2.86 -18.13 14.16
C ASP A 80 -4.07 -17.27 13.72
N ILE A 81 -3.83 -16.05 13.25
CA ILE A 81 -4.88 -15.14 12.77
C ILE A 81 -5.37 -15.62 11.39
N GLN A 82 -6.67 -15.82 11.27
CA GLN A 82 -7.36 -16.27 10.06
C GLN A 82 -8.62 -15.42 9.84
N SER A 83 -8.96 -15.16 8.58
CA SER A 83 -10.22 -14.53 8.22
C SER A 83 -11.40 -15.40 8.57
N ILE A 84 -12.45 -14.76 9.06
CA ILE A 84 -13.75 -15.34 9.33
C ILE A 84 -14.76 -14.43 8.65
N TRP A 85 -15.48 -14.96 7.66
CA TRP A 85 -16.61 -14.28 7.03
C TRP A 85 -17.92 -14.96 7.41
N GLY A 86 -18.99 -14.18 7.56
CA GLY A 86 -20.34 -14.69 7.72
C GLY A 86 -20.85 -15.42 6.45
N GLN A 87 -21.98 -16.10 6.57
CA GLN A 87 -22.61 -16.80 5.43
C GLN A 87 -23.36 -15.88 4.46
N ASP A 88 -23.34 -14.57 4.66
CA ASP A 88 -24.13 -13.63 3.85
C ASP A 88 -23.36 -13.22 2.59
N GLY A 89 -23.88 -13.61 1.43
CA GLY A 89 -23.27 -13.36 0.11
C GLY A 89 -23.78 -12.10 -0.59
N GLN A 90 -23.89 -10.97 0.12
CA GLN A 90 -24.34 -9.69 -0.48
C GLN A 90 -23.15 -8.78 -0.81
N THR A 91 -23.11 -8.25 -2.04
CA THR A 91 -22.12 -7.24 -2.47
C THR A 91 -22.62 -5.80 -2.22
N ALA A 92 -21.73 -4.80 -2.27
CA ALA A 92 -22.07 -3.38 -2.13
C ALA A 92 -23.06 -2.92 -3.20
N THR A 93 -22.90 -3.40 -4.44
CA THR A 93 -23.80 -3.12 -5.56
C THR A 93 -25.20 -3.68 -5.33
N ASP A 94 -25.34 -4.80 -4.63
CA ASP A 94 -26.65 -5.40 -4.31
C ASP A 94 -27.44 -4.60 -3.26
N LYS A 95 -26.78 -3.69 -2.53
CA LYS A 95 -27.37 -2.90 -1.45
C LYS A 95 -27.96 -1.57 -1.91
N VAL A 96 -27.73 -1.16 -3.16
CA VAL A 96 -28.31 0.09 -3.70
C VAL A 96 -29.78 -0.11 -4.03
N ASP A 97 -30.68 0.63 -3.37
CA ASP A 97 -32.12 0.55 -3.64
C ASP A 97 -32.45 1.10 -5.04
N THR A 98 -32.90 0.22 -5.92
CA THR A 98 -33.26 0.56 -7.31
C THR A 98 -34.46 1.51 -7.44
N ASN A 99 -35.22 1.74 -6.37
CA ASN A 99 -36.33 2.69 -6.36
C ASN A 99 -35.87 4.14 -6.14
N LEU A 100 -34.60 4.36 -5.76
CA LEU A 100 -34.02 5.68 -5.61
C LEU A 100 -33.90 6.39 -6.96
N SER A 101 -33.81 7.72 -6.95
CA SER A 101 -33.48 8.48 -8.15
C SER A 101 -32.07 8.11 -8.65
N PRO A 102 -31.75 8.24 -9.96
CA PRO A 102 -30.40 7.95 -10.45
C PRO A 102 -29.29 8.70 -9.72
N GLU A 103 -29.56 9.92 -9.28
CA GLU A 103 -28.66 10.73 -8.45
C GLU A 103 -28.46 10.11 -7.06
N ASP A 104 -29.54 9.72 -6.39
CA ASP A 104 -29.45 9.11 -5.05
C ASP A 104 -28.82 7.70 -5.11
N GLN A 105 -29.01 6.96 -6.22
CA GLN A 105 -28.31 5.70 -6.46
C GLN A 105 -26.80 5.92 -6.57
N PHE A 106 -26.37 6.98 -7.27
CA PHE A 106 -24.96 7.35 -7.39
C PHE A 106 -24.33 7.65 -6.02
N TYR A 107 -24.99 8.47 -5.20
CA TYR A 107 -24.49 8.81 -3.87
C TYR A 107 -24.62 7.66 -2.86
N ALA A 108 -25.55 6.73 -3.06
CA ALA A 108 -25.60 5.48 -2.30
C ALA A 108 -24.45 4.53 -2.68
N LEU A 109 -24.12 4.44 -3.96
CA LEU A 109 -22.99 3.63 -4.44
C LEU A 109 -21.65 4.17 -3.94
N PHE A 110 -21.41 5.47 -4.08
CA PHE A 110 -20.19 6.15 -3.62
C PHE A 110 -20.44 6.93 -2.33
N GLU A 111 -20.88 6.22 -1.29
CA GLU A 111 -21.23 6.83 -0.01
C GLU A 111 -20.07 7.58 0.67
N GLU A 112 -18.82 7.34 0.27
CA GLU A 112 -17.65 8.05 0.80
C GLU A 112 -17.57 9.51 0.33
N ILE A 113 -18.26 9.87 -0.75
CA ILE A 113 -18.25 11.21 -1.33
C ILE A 113 -18.99 12.19 -0.40
N ASP A 114 -18.40 13.38 -0.20
CA ASP A 114 -19.15 14.52 0.32
C ASP A 114 -20.08 15.06 -0.78
N ARG A 115 -21.39 14.81 -0.63
CA ARG A 115 -22.41 15.15 -1.63
C ARG A 115 -22.35 16.61 -2.06
N ALA A 116 -22.19 17.54 -1.11
CA ALA A 116 -22.19 18.97 -1.41
C ALA A 116 -21.01 19.40 -2.31
N SER A 117 -19.81 18.88 -2.05
CA SER A 117 -18.63 19.13 -2.89
C SER A 117 -18.81 18.60 -4.32
N CYS A 118 -19.45 17.44 -4.45
CA CYS A 118 -19.71 16.78 -5.72
C CYS A 118 -20.80 17.51 -6.54
N GLU A 119 -21.89 17.92 -5.89
CA GLU A 119 -22.94 18.74 -6.51
C GLU A 119 -22.39 20.08 -7.01
N ALA A 120 -21.52 20.73 -6.23
CA ALA A 120 -20.86 21.97 -6.65
C ALA A 120 -20.01 21.76 -7.92
N PHE A 121 -19.23 20.69 -7.97
CA PHE A 121 -18.44 20.35 -9.16
C PHE A 121 -19.32 20.10 -10.39
N PHE A 122 -20.40 19.32 -10.26
CA PHE A 122 -21.31 19.02 -11.37
C PHE A 122 -22.11 20.23 -11.83
N ALA A 123 -22.44 21.17 -10.94
CA ALA A 123 -23.05 22.44 -11.32
C ALA A 123 -22.13 23.28 -12.23
N GLU A 124 -20.82 23.24 -11.98
CA GLU A 124 -19.80 23.91 -12.81
C GLU A 124 -19.41 23.09 -14.06
N ASN A 125 -19.62 21.76 -14.03
CA ASN A 125 -19.23 20.82 -15.09
C ASN A 125 -20.40 19.90 -15.49
N PRO A 126 -21.52 20.43 -16.03
CA PRO A 126 -22.73 19.65 -16.32
C PRO A 126 -22.49 18.51 -17.32
N ARG A 127 -21.48 18.63 -18.19
CA ARG A 127 -21.07 17.60 -19.17
C ARG A 127 -20.89 16.20 -18.60
N TYR A 128 -20.54 16.07 -17.31
CA TYR A 128 -20.34 14.76 -16.69
C TYR A 128 -21.64 14.04 -16.33
N ILE A 129 -22.74 14.77 -16.20
CA ILE A 129 -24.06 14.24 -15.82
C ILE A 129 -25.11 14.37 -16.93
N GLU A 130 -24.77 15.00 -18.06
CA GLU A 130 -25.66 15.18 -19.21
C GLU A 130 -26.22 13.85 -19.75
N ASP A 131 -25.41 12.79 -19.75
CA ASP A 131 -25.78 11.47 -20.23
C ASP A 131 -26.36 10.53 -19.15
N GLY A 132 -26.49 11.04 -17.92
CA GLY A 132 -26.97 10.30 -16.73
C GLY A 132 -25.87 10.03 -15.70
N TYR A 133 -26.27 9.91 -14.42
CA TYR A 133 -25.36 9.56 -13.32
C TYR A 133 -24.76 8.16 -13.45
N ASP A 134 -25.39 7.26 -14.19
CA ASP A 134 -24.91 5.91 -14.48
C ASP A 134 -23.75 5.88 -15.49
N LYS A 135 -23.48 6.99 -16.20
CA LYS A 135 -22.44 7.09 -17.25
C LYS A 135 -21.32 8.08 -16.93
N ILE A 136 -21.21 8.51 -15.68
CA ILE A 136 -20.10 9.37 -15.25
C ILE A 136 -18.79 8.62 -15.47
N ASN A 137 -17.94 9.19 -16.31
CA ASN A 137 -16.56 8.77 -16.50
C ASN A 137 -15.66 10.01 -16.49
N MET A 138 -15.08 10.29 -15.32
CA MET A 138 -14.12 11.38 -15.12
C MET A 138 -12.77 10.81 -14.72
N ASP A 139 -11.71 11.39 -15.26
CA ASP A 139 -10.32 11.06 -14.92
C ASP A 139 -9.49 12.33 -14.84
N TRP A 140 -9.19 12.72 -13.60
CA TRP A 140 -8.35 13.85 -13.21
C TRP A 140 -7.11 13.35 -12.43
N CYS A 141 -6.65 12.13 -12.72
CA CYS A 141 -5.45 11.58 -12.08
C CYS A 141 -4.17 12.28 -12.52
N GLU A 142 -4.20 13.08 -13.59
CA GLU A 142 -3.05 13.88 -14.06
C GLU A 142 -2.67 14.98 -13.05
N LYS A 143 -1.37 15.29 -12.99
CA LYS A 143 -0.83 16.23 -11.99
C LYS A 143 -1.25 17.67 -12.30
N GLY A 144 -1.77 18.36 -11.28
CA GLY A 144 -1.96 19.82 -11.28
C GLY A 144 -3.40 20.30 -11.28
N GLU A 145 -4.36 19.38 -11.42
CA GLU A 145 -5.79 19.71 -11.39
C GLU A 145 -6.47 19.13 -10.13
N ASP A 146 -7.53 19.81 -9.71
CA ASP A 146 -8.32 19.48 -8.53
C ASP A 146 -9.80 19.61 -8.91
N THR A 147 -10.56 18.55 -8.67
CA THR A 147 -12.01 18.54 -8.93
C THR A 147 -12.76 19.36 -7.88
N GLY A 148 -12.14 19.65 -6.73
CA GLY A 148 -12.81 20.21 -5.56
C GLY A 148 -13.76 19.22 -4.86
N ILE A 149 -13.95 18.02 -5.42
CA ILE A 149 -14.72 16.95 -4.80
C ILE A 149 -13.88 16.31 -3.72
N VAL A 150 -14.44 16.17 -2.52
CA VAL A 150 -13.78 15.53 -1.39
C VAL A 150 -14.59 14.35 -0.87
N THR A 151 -13.91 13.40 -0.24
CA THR A 151 -14.55 12.37 0.57
C THR A 151 -14.95 12.92 1.94
N LYS A 152 -15.73 12.15 2.70
CA LYS A 152 -16.06 12.43 4.11
C LYS A 152 -14.80 12.52 5.00
N GLN A 153 -13.72 11.86 4.59
CA GLN A 153 -12.40 11.91 5.24
C GLN A 153 -11.58 13.14 4.82
N GLY A 154 -12.04 13.90 3.82
CA GLY A 154 -11.35 15.09 3.30
C GLY A 154 -10.31 14.80 2.20
N ASP A 155 -10.25 13.56 1.69
CA ASP A 155 -9.36 13.20 0.59
C ASP A 155 -9.98 13.61 -0.76
N LYS A 156 -9.15 13.89 -1.77
CA LYS A 156 -9.62 14.46 -3.04
C LYS A 156 -10.08 13.37 -4.00
N VAL A 157 -11.28 13.47 -4.55
CA VAL A 157 -11.76 12.51 -5.58
C VAL A 157 -11.22 12.93 -6.94
N VAL A 158 -10.42 12.07 -7.57
CA VAL A 158 -9.73 12.36 -8.83
C VAL A 158 -10.23 11.53 -10.00
N ALA A 159 -10.93 10.42 -9.77
CA ALA A 159 -11.61 9.70 -10.85
C ALA A 159 -12.88 9.06 -10.35
N ILE A 160 -13.89 9.01 -11.22
CA ILE A 160 -15.14 8.29 -11.00
C ILE A 160 -15.51 7.63 -12.32
N ASN A 161 -15.71 6.32 -12.30
CA ASN A 161 -16.22 5.54 -13.40
C ASN A 161 -17.38 4.68 -12.90
N THR A 162 -18.60 5.13 -13.17
CA THR A 162 -19.83 4.51 -12.66
C THR A 162 -20.13 3.17 -13.32
N GLU A 163 -19.87 3.05 -14.63
CA GLU A 163 -20.01 1.79 -15.37
C GLU A 163 -19.10 0.68 -14.79
N LYS A 164 -17.95 1.08 -14.26
CA LYS A 164 -16.99 0.19 -13.60
C LYS A 164 -17.13 0.19 -12.07
N SER A 165 -18.10 0.92 -11.53
CA SER A 165 -18.32 1.09 -10.09
C SER A 165 -17.01 1.35 -9.32
N LEU A 166 -16.21 2.26 -9.86
CA LEU A 166 -14.84 2.54 -9.43
C LEU A 166 -14.67 4.04 -9.16
N MET A 167 -14.09 4.37 -8.01
CA MET A 167 -13.64 5.72 -7.68
C MET A 167 -12.17 5.69 -7.29
N ILE A 168 -11.41 6.73 -7.64
CA ILE A 168 -10.03 6.91 -7.19
C ILE A 168 -9.93 8.22 -6.41
N VAL A 169 -9.31 8.13 -5.23
CA VAL A 169 -9.04 9.27 -4.36
C VAL A 169 -7.54 9.50 -4.25
N ARG A 170 -7.13 10.78 -4.27
CA ARG A 170 -5.76 11.22 -4.01
C ARG A 170 -5.65 11.62 -2.55
N LEU A 171 -4.68 11.01 -1.87
CA LEU A 171 -4.36 11.24 -0.47
C LEU A 171 -3.22 12.25 -0.37
N GLU A 172 -3.36 13.23 0.52
CA GLU A 172 -2.31 14.20 0.90
C GLU A 172 -2.37 14.34 2.42
N ARG A 173 -1.51 13.63 3.15
CA ARG A 173 -1.61 13.48 4.62
C ARG A 173 -0.26 13.72 5.31
N GLU A 174 -0.33 14.11 6.58
CA GLU A 174 0.84 14.22 7.46
C GLU A 174 1.06 12.90 8.21
N GLY A 175 2.30 12.45 8.26
CA GLY A 175 2.73 11.23 8.93
C GLY A 175 3.64 11.51 10.12
N LEU A 176 4.48 10.53 10.42
CA LEU A 176 5.40 10.59 11.55
C LEU A 176 6.31 11.84 11.49
N LEU A 177 6.47 12.55 12.61
CA LEU A 177 7.37 13.70 12.76
C LEU A 177 7.09 14.85 11.79
N GLY A 178 5.84 14.99 11.33
CA GLY A 178 5.43 16.04 10.39
C GLY A 178 5.88 15.79 8.96
N THR A 179 6.29 14.57 8.61
CA THR A 179 6.61 14.23 7.21
C THR A 179 5.34 14.11 6.40
N GLU A 180 5.28 14.76 5.25
CA GLU A 180 4.14 14.64 4.34
C GLU A 180 4.27 13.39 3.46
N TYR A 181 3.15 12.73 3.22
CA TYR A 181 3.02 11.67 2.24
C TYR A 181 1.77 11.82 1.40
N ASN A 182 1.81 11.24 0.20
CA ASN A 182 0.69 11.24 -0.72
C ASN A 182 0.61 9.93 -1.48
N GLY A 183 -0.54 9.67 -2.07
CA GLY A 183 -0.81 8.42 -2.77
C GLY A 183 -2.20 8.40 -3.36
N TYR A 184 -2.63 7.21 -3.73
CA TYR A 184 -3.93 6.96 -4.32
C TYR A 184 -4.58 5.77 -3.63
N LEU A 185 -5.88 5.89 -3.38
CA LEU A 185 -6.74 4.81 -2.96
C LEU A 185 -7.83 4.64 -4.02
N ALA A 186 -7.92 3.44 -4.59
CA ALA A 186 -9.03 3.06 -5.44
C ALA A 186 -10.08 2.32 -4.60
N VAL A 187 -11.32 2.77 -4.74
CA VAL A 187 -12.52 2.21 -4.10
C VAL A 187 -13.32 1.50 -5.18
N VAL A 188 -13.26 0.16 -5.16
CA VAL A 188 -13.87 -0.73 -6.16
C VAL A 188 -15.13 -1.34 -5.54
N LYS A 189 -16.30 -0.84 -5.94
CA LYS A 189 -17.59 -1.23 -5.35
C LYS A 189 -18.08 -2.61 -5.81
N ASP A 190 -17.69 -3.03 -7.02
CA ASP A 190 -17.98 -4.37 -7.53
C ASP A 190 -16.75 -5.28 -7.37
N PRO A 191 -16.73 -6.15 -6.34
CA PRO A 191 -15.59 -7.03 -6.09
C PRO A 191 -15.44 -8.14 -7.13
N SER A 192 -16.49 -8.45 -7.92
CA SER A 192 -16.43 -9.49 -8.95
C SER A 192 -15.49 -9.15 -10.10
N ARG A 193 -15.11 -7.87 -10.22
CA ARG A 193 -14.16 -7.38 -11.21
C ARG A 193 -12.71 -7.48 -10.75
N VAL A 194 -12.46 -7.86 -9.50
CA VAL A 194 -11.12 -7.96 -8.90
C VAL A 194 -10.59 -9.38 -9.06
N GLU A 195 -9.38 -9.49 -9.61
CA GLU A 195 -8.68 -10.77 -9.79
C GLU A 195 -7.16 -10.59 -9.65
N LEU A 196 -6.43 -11.69 -9.59
CA LEU A 196 -4.97 -11.70 -9.64
C LEU A 196 -4.49 -11.79 -11.10
N GLY A 197 -3.97 -10.68 -11.63
CA GLY A 197 -3.30 -10.66 -12.93
C GLY A 197 -1.88 -11.21 -12.84
N LEU A 198 -1.52 -12.12 -13.75
CA LEU A 198 -0.16 -12.67 -13.85
C LEU A 198 0.59 -12.03 -15.02
N CYS A 199 1.92 -11.94 -14.90
CA CYS A 199 2.76 -11.61 -16.05
C CYS A 199 2.87 -12.81 -17.02
N ARG A 200 3.07 -12.53 -18.31
CA ARG A 200 3.36 -13.51 -19.38
C ARG A 200 4.55 -14.42 -19.05
N GLY A 201 5.48 -13.92 -18.26
CA GLY A 201 6.68 -14.62 -17.80
C GLY A 201 6.53 -15.31 -16.45
N MET A 202 5.31 -15.55 -15.95
CA MET A 202 5.08 -16.15 -14.63
C MET A 202 5.91 -17.43 -14.43
N GLY A 203 6.62 -17.51 -13.30
CA GLY A 203 7.51 -18.62 -12.95
C GLY A 203 8.80 -18.68 -13.77
N LYS A 204 9.02 -17.73 -14.70
CA LYS A 204 10.27 -17.53 -15.42
C LYS A 204 11.03 -16.34 -14.84
N ARG A 205 12.12 -15.94 -15.48
CA ARG A 205 12.95 -14.83 -15.01
C ARG A 205 12.27 -13.46 -15.18
N GLU A 206 11.66 -13.23 -16.34
CA GLU A 206 11.19 -11.90 -16.74
C GLU A 206 9.79 -11.57 -16.23
N GLY A 207 9.69 -10.51 -15.42
CA GLY A 207 8.42 -9.90 -15.05
C GLY A 207 7.95 -8.86 -16.08
N GLN A 208 6.79 -8.27 -15.82
CA GLN A 208 6.23 -7.18 -16.61
C GLN A 208 6.01 -5.92 -15.79
N ARG A 209 6.12 -4.76 -16.43
CA ARG A 209 5.67 -3.51 -15.81
C ARG A 209 4.16 -3.54 -15.69
N ILE A 210 3.63 -2.78 -14.74
CA ILE A 210 2.20 -2.82 -14.43
C ILE A 210 1.34 -2.45 -15.65
N ALA A 211 1.80 -1.55 -16.52
CA ALA A 211 1.05 -1.18 -17.73
C ALA A 211 0.94 -2.34 -18.74
N ASP A 212 2.05 -3.02 -19.03
CA ASP A 212 2.04 -4.18 -19.92
C ASP A 212 1.31 -5.38 -19.31
N LEU A 213 1.38 -5.53 -17.98
CA LEU A 213 0.66 -6.57 -17.24
C LEU A 213 -0.84 -6.29 -17.28
N ALA A 214 -1.27 -5.05 -17.03
CA ALA A 214 -2.66 -4.64 -17.10
C ALA A 214 -3.23 -4.80 -18.52
N ASP A 215 -2.51 -4.35 -19.55
CA ASP A 215 -2.92 -4.54 -20.95
C ASP A 215 -3.06 -6.03 -21.31
N TYR A 216 -2.10 -6.86 -20.89
CA TYR A 216 -2.16 -8.30 -21.14
C TYR A 216 -3.35 -9.00 -20.46
N ASN A 217 -3.80 -8.50 -19.32
CA ASN A 217 -4.94 -9.05 -18.57
C ASN A 217 -6.24 -8.24 -18.79
N GLU A 218 -6.27 -7.32 -19.76
CA GLU A 218 -7.43 -6.47 -20.09
C GLU A 218 -7.97 -5.65 -18.90
N ALA A 219 -7.07 -5.13 -18.06
CA ALA A 219 -7.40 -4.42 -16.84
C ALA A 219 -7.50 -2.88 -17.02
N ILE A 220 -8.47 -2.26 -16.35
CA ILE A 220 -8.62 -0.80 -16.24
C ILE A 220 -7.84 -0.21 -15.06
N LEU A 221 -7.62 -0.99 -13.99
CA LEU A 221 -6.87 -0.61 -12.79
C LEU A 221 -5.93 -1.75 -12.39
N GLY A 222 -4.77 -1.43 -11.80
CA GLY A 222 -3.92 -2.45 -11.18
C GLY A 222 -2.95 -1.91 -10.14
N ILE A 223 -2.71 -2.71 -9.10
CA ILE A 223 -1.66 -2.50 -8.09
C ILE A 223 -0.78 -3.73 -7.97
N ASN A 224 0.50 -3.55 -7.64
CA ASN A 224 1.39 -4.70 -7.42
C ASN A 224 0.90 -5.59 -6.27
N ALA A 225 1.22 -6.89 -6.32
CA ALA A 225 0.79 -7.85 -5.30
C ALA A 225 1.97 -8.44 -4.51
N SER A 226 2.47 -9.63 -4.88
CA SER A 226 3.47 -10.36 -4.10
C SER A 226 4.88 -9.77 -4.21
N GLY A 227 5.76 -10.17 -3.29
CA GLY A 227 7.20 -10.04 -3.50
C GLY A 227 7.69 -10.96 -4.63
N PHE A 228 8.96 -10.81 -4.99
CA PHE A 228 9.61 -11.66 -6.00
C PHE A 228 11.09 -11.88 -5.68
N ILE A 229 11.65 -12.93 -6.28
CA ILE A 229 13.08 -13.22 -6.17
C ILE A 229 13.86 -12.25 -7.07
N ASP A 230 14.70 -11.42 -6.46
CA ASP A 230 15.60 -10.46 -7.11
C ASP A 230 17.05 -10.86 -6.81
N ASN A 231 17.77 -11.33 -7.84
CA ASN A 231 19.19 -11.66 -7.78
C ASN A 231 20.08 -10.51 -8.30
N GLY A 232 19.50 -9.34 -8.59
CA GLY A 232 20.21 -8.13 -8.98
C GLY A 232 20.39 -7.92 -10.49
N GLU A 233 19.64 -8.62 -11.35
CA GLU A 233 19.71 -8.44 -12.81
C GLU A 233 18.51 -7.66 -13.39
N VAL A 234 18.72 -7.00 -14.53
CA VAL A 234 17.78 -6.03 -15.14
C VAL A 234 16.45 -6.64 -15.58
N ALA A 235 16.42 -7.95 -15.85
CA ALA A 235 15.30 -8.67 -16.44
C ALA A 235 14.50 -9.48 -15.39
N GLU A 236 14.53 -9.10 -14.12
CA GLU A 236 13.91 -9.89 -13.03
C GLU A 236 12.47 -9.46 -12.73
N GLY A 237 11.81 -10.21 -11.85
CA GLY A 237 10.41 -10.00 -11.47
C GLY A 237 9.43 -11.03 -12.02
N GLY A 238 9.86 -12.10 -12.70
CA GLY A 238 8.94 -13.14 -13.20
C GLY A 238 8.66 -14.26 -12.19
N THR A 239 9.48 -14.39 -11.14
CA THR A 239 9.39 -15.46 -10.14
C THR A 239 8.89 -14.89 -8.80
N PRO A 240 7.62 -15.12 -8.43
CA PRO A 240 7.06 -14.71 -7.14
C PRO A 240 7.88 -15.22 -5.95
N TYR A 241 7.82 -14.49 -4.85
CA TYR A 241 8.31 -14.95 -3.56
C TYR A 241 7.11 -15.40 -2.73
N GLY A 242 7.01 -16.71 -2.49
CA GLY A 242 5.92 -17.31 -1.70
C GLY A 242 4.75 -17.87 -2.53
N TYR A 243 3.64 -18.12 -1.85
CA TYR A 243 2.44 -18.76 -2.41
C TYR A 243 1.86 -17.97 -3.59
N VAL A 244 1.45 -18.67 -4.65
CA VAL A 244 0.64 -18.12 -5.74
C VAL A 244 -0.40 -19.14 -6.17
N LYS A 245 -1.67 -18.72 -6.18
CA LYS A 245 -2.80 -19.45 -6.74
C LYS A 245 -3.54 -18.52 -7.69
N HIS A 246 -3.94 -19.02 -8.84
CA HIS A 246 -4.68 -18.25 -9.84
C HIS A 246 -5.71 -19.14 -10.51
N ASP A 247 -6.94 -18.66 -10.68
CA ASP A 247 -8.07 -19.43 -11.23
C ASP A 247 -8.25 -20.81 -10.56
N GLY A 248 -7.99 -20.88 -9.25
CA GLY A 248 -8.07 -22.10 -8.45
C GLY A 248 -6.86 -23.04 -8.59
N GLU A 249 -5.92 -22.79 -9.51
CA GLU A 249 -4.72 -23.59 -9.72
C GLU A 249 -3.55 -23.09 -8.85
N LEU A 250 -2.94 -24.01 -8.10
CA LEU A 250 -1.73 -23.71 -7.33
C LEU A 250 -0.51 -23.63 -8.26
N ILE A 251 0.05 -22.44 -8.41
CA ILE A 251 1.24 -22.19 -9.24
C ILE A 251 2.53 -22.34 -8.42
N GLN A 252 2.55 -21.81 -7.19
CA GLN A 252 3.72 -21.85 -6.31
C GLN A 252 3.30 -22.06 -4.85
N GLY A 253 4.05 -22.90 -4.14
CA GLY A 253 3.82 -23.20 -2.73
C GLY A 253 4.27 -22.09 -1.78
N ALA A 254 3.78 -22.15 -0.54
CA ALA A 254 4.09 -21.17 0.49
C ALA A 254 5.55 -21.24 0.93
N PHE A 255 6.12 -20.09 1.27
CA PHE A 255 7.42 -20.00 1.92
C PHE A 255 7.32 -20.36 3.41
N GLY A 256 6.23 -19.97 4.06
CA GLY A 256 6.01 -20.19 5.49
C GLY A 256 6.57 -19.06 6.36
N HIS A 257 6.97 -19.37 7.60
CA HIS A 257 7.55 -18.40 8.55
C HIS A 257 6.62 -17.25 8.98
N GLY A 258 5.31 -17.51 9.07
CA GLY A 258 4.33 -16.55 9.61
C GLY A 258 3.83 -15.52 8.60
N TYR A 259 4.29 -15.56 7.35
CA TYR A 259 3.68 -14.80 6.26
C TYR A 259 2.22 -15.23 6.05
N LYS A 260 1.41 -14.31 5.55
CA LYS A 260 0.00 -14.56 5.27
C LYS A 260 -0.21 -14.87 3.80
N ILE A 261 -1.05 -15.86 3.55
CA ILE A 261 -1.64 -16.05 2.23
C ILE A 261 -2.92 -15.23 2.21
N ILE A 262 -3.01 -14.36 1.22
CA ILE A 262 -4.10 -13.42 1.04
C ILE A 262 -4.66 -13.55 -0.36
N GLY A 263 -5.95 -13.32 -0.52
CA GLY A 263 -6.60 -13.59 -1.78
C GLY A 263 -8.10 -13.49 -1.73
N PHE A 264 -8.75 -13.81 -2.84
CA PHE A 264 -10.20 -13.82 -2.95
C PHE A 264 -10.71 -15.25 -3.12
N ASP A 265 -11.85 -15.57 -2.50
CA ASP A 265 -12.61 -16.78 -2.80
C ASP A 265 -13.59 -16.60 -3.96
N ASP A 266 -14.35 -17.65 -4.28
CA ASP A 266 -15.35 -17.66 -5.36
C ASP A 266 -16.61 -16.84 -5.02
N GLN A 267 -16.74 -16.33 -3.79
CA GLN A 267 -17.74 -15.32 -3.40
C GLN A 267 -17.14 -13.91 -3.31
N HIS A 268 -15.94 -13.70 -3.85
CA HIS A 268 -15.24 -12.43 -3.87
C HIS A 268 -14.92 -11.85 -2.49
N ARG A 269 -14.82 -12.69 -1.46
CA ARG A 269 -14.41 -12.28 -0.12
C ARG A 269 -12.89 -12.30 -0.02
N PHE A 270 -12.33 -11.22 0.50
CA PHE A 270 -10.89 -11.10 0.76
C PHE A 270 -10.55 -11.87 2.03
N LEU A 271 -9.72 -12.89 1.89
CA LEU A 271 -9.29 -13.79 2.94
C LEU A 271 -7.82 -13.51 3.29
N ILE A 272 -7.49 -13.64 4.57
CA ILE A 272 -6.15 -13.52 5.14
C ILE A 272 -5.93 -14.73 6.03
N GLY A 273 -4.88 -15.50 5.76
CA GLY A 273 -4.69 -16.72 6.51
C GLY A 273 -3.41 -17.49 6.19
N ASP A 274 -3.44 -18.79 6.45
CA ASP A 274 -2.40 -19.74 6.07
C ASP A 274 -2.86 -20.62 4.89
N THR A 275 -2.14 -21.72 4.65
CA THR A 275 -2.45 -22.68 3.58
C THR A 275 -3.83 -23.30 3.69
N THR A 276 -4.39 -23.44 4.90
CA THR A 276 -5.73 -23.96 5.15
C THR A 276 -6.78 -22.99 4.62
N THR A 277 -6.62 -21.71 4.92
CA THR A 277 -7.52 -20.66 4.42
C THR A 277 -7.37 -20.49 2.91
N ALA A 278 -6.16 -20.65 2.38
CA ALA A 278 -5.87 -20.58 0.94
C ALA A 278 -6.56 -21.68 0.10
N GLU A 279 -7.02 -22.77 0.71
CA GLU A 279 -7.81 -23.79 0.00
C GLU A 279 -9.12 -23.21 -0.56
N GLN A 280 -9.70 -22.23 0.15
CA GLN A 280 -10.95 -21.55 -0.23
C GLN A 280 -10.77 -20.50 -1.32
N MET A 281 -9.55 -20.00 -1.52
CA MET A 281 -9.28 -18.91 -2.45
C MET A 281 -9.25 -19.40 -3.91
N VAL A 282 -9.69 -18.59 -4.85
CA VAL A 282 -9.48 -18.80 -6.30
C VAL A 282 -8.20 -18.11 -6.76
N ASP A 283 -7.93 -16.92 -6.22
CA ASP A 283 -6.74 -16.12 -6.48
C ASP A 283 -6.05 -15.82 -5.16
N ALA A 284 -4.75 -16.06 -5.06
CA ALA A 284 -4.00 -15.83 -3.83
C ALA A 284 -2.52 -15.53 -4.05
N VAL A 285 -1.96 -14.72 -3.16
CA VAL A 285 -0.52 -14.47 -3.03
C VAL A 285 -0.08 -14.54 -1.57
N GLU A 286 1.21 -14.75 -1.31
CA GLU A 286 1.78 -14.66 0.04
C GLU A 286 2.45 -13.29 0.27
N PHE A 287 2.00 -12.57 1.30
CA PHE A 287 2.66 -11.37 1.79
C PHE A 287 2.25 -11.04 3.23
N GLY A 288 2.82 -9.97 3.80
CA GLY A 288 2.39 -9.46 5.09
C GLY A 288 3.11 -8.18 5.51
N PRO A 289 2.87 -7.72 6.75
CA PRO A 289 1.93 -8.30 7.73
C PRO A 289 0.46 -7.99 7.39
N ALA A 290 -0.46 -8.70 8.06
CA ALA A 290 -1.86 -8.28 8.10
C ALA A 290 -1.99 -6.93 8.83
N LEU A 291 -2.98 -6.11 8.43
CA LEU A 291 -3.23 -4.77 8.97
C LEU A 291 -4.54 -4.72 9.77
N ILE A 292 -5.59 -5.32 9.21
CA ILE A 292 -6.91 -5.43 9.82
C ILE A 292 -7.41 -6.84 9.55
N VAL A 293 -7.89 -7.53 10.58
CA VAL A 293 -8.51 -8.85 10.38
C VAL A 293 -9.79 -8.93 11.20
N ASN A 294 -10.88 -9.38 10.58
CA ASN A 294 -12.18 -9.56 11.23
C ASN A 294 -12.66 -8.30 11.98
N GLY A 295 -12.49 -7.12 11.36
CA GLY A 295 -12.89 -5.83 11.93
C GLY A 295 -12.04 -5.37 13.12
N GLN A 296 -10.84 -5.94 13.31
CA GLN A 296 -9.91 -5.56 14.37
C GLN A 296 -8.58 -5.08 13.79
N LYS A 297 -8.11 -3.93 14.28
CA LYS A 297 -6.78 -3.40 13.98
C LYS A 297 -5.70 -4.30 14.57
N ILE A 298 -4.68 -4.61 13.78
CA ILE A 298 -3.42 -5.14 14.31
C ILE A 298 -2.66 -3.98 14.94
N GLU A 299 -2.36 -4.06 16.25
CA GLU A 299 -1.70 -2.97 16.98
C GLU A 299 -0.17 -3.05 16.90
N GLU A 300 0.40 -4.25 16.78
CA GLU A 300 1.84 -4.49 16.83
C GLU A 300 2.58 -4.20 15.51
N LEU A 301 2.15 -3.18 14.76
CA LEU A 301 2.79 -2.78 13.49
C LEU A 301 4.10 -2.00 13.68
N GLY A 302 4.58 -1.87 14.92
CA GLY A 302 5.80 -1.18 15.35
C GLY A 302 7.12 -1.68 14.74
N SER A 303 7.07 -2.69 13.86
CA SER A 303 8.20 -3.20 13.09
C SER A 303 8.17 -2.80 11.61
N VAL A 304 7.09 -2.15 11.18
CA VAL A 304 6.87 -1.60 9.83
C VAL A 304 6.92 -0.06 9.91
N GLU A 305 7.91 0.43 10.66
CA GLU A 305 8.05 1.85 11.03
C GLU A 305 8.85 2.67 10.03
N SER A 306 9.52 2.03 9.07
CA SER A 306 10.24 2.75 8.02
C SER A 306 9.28 3.51 7.10
N LEU A 307 9.64 4.76 6.79
CA LEU A 307 8.93 5.56 5.79
C LEU A 307 9.32 5.07 4.40
N GLN A 308 8.38 4.41 3.72
CA GLN A 308 8.59 3.85 2.39
C GLN A 308 7.37 4.12 1.49
N PRO A 309 7.54 4.05 0.16
CA PRO A 309 6.42 3.75 -0.72
C PRO A 309 5.82 2.41 -0.28
N ARG A 310 4.50 2.33 -0.19
CA ARG A 310 3.82 1.11 0.28
C ARG A 310 2.58 0.82 -0.53
N THR A 311 2.21 -0.45 -0.58
CA THR A 311 1.01 -0.94 -1.23
C THR A 311 0.24 -1.79 -0.24
N ALA A 312 -1.08 -1.65 -0.20
CA ALA A 312 -1.96 -2.46 0.62
C ALA A 312 -3.28 -2.71 -0.10
N ILE A 313 -3.96 -3.78 0.29
CA ILE A 313 -5.31 -4.10 -0.17
C ILE A 313 -6.18 -4.39 1.04
N GLY A 314 -7.43 -3.98 0.98
CA GLY A 314 -8.43 -4.30 1.99
C GLY A 314 -9.81 -4.47 1.41
N GLN A 315 -10.73 -4.92 2.24
CA GLN A 315 -12.13 -5.09 1.90
C GLN A 315 -13.01 -4.70 3.09
N THR A 316 -14.09 -3.97 2.81
CA THR A 316 -15.14 -3.57 3.75
C THR A 316 -16.15 -4.71 3.97
N GLU A 317 -17.05 -4.56 4.93
CA GLU A 317 -18.10 -5.56 5.20
C GLU A 317 -19.09 -5.75 4.03
N ASP A 318 -19.27 -4.74 3.19
CA ASP A 318 -20.09 -4.83 1.97
C ASP A 318 -19.32 -5.34 0.74
N LEU A 319 -18.13 -5.89 0.95
CA LEU A 319 -17.25 -6.43 -0.09
C LEU A 319 -16.61 -5.37 -1.00
N THR A 320 -16.79 -4.06 -0.77
CA THR A 320 -16.02 -3.02 -1.47
C THR A 320 -14.52 -3.26 -1.28
N VAL A 321 -13.78 -3.36 -2.39
CA VAL A 321 -12.33 -3.57 -2.37
C VAL A 321 -11.60 -2.23 -2.40
N LEU A 322 -10.63 -2.09 -1.51
CA LEU A 322 -9.80 -0.91 -1.31
C LEU A 322 -8.37 -1.23 -1.75
N MET A 323 -7.89 -0.58 -2.80
CA MET A 323 -6.53 -0.75 -3.33
C MET A 323 -5.72 0.52 -3.09
N LEU A 324 -4.73 0.44 -2.19
CA LEU A 324 -3.98 1.59 -1.68
C LEU A 324 -2.53 1.55 -2.14
N VAL A 325 -2.04 2.66 -2.72
CA VAL A 325 -0.62 2.88 -3.03
C VAL A 325 -0.19 4.24 -2.51
N ILE A 326 0.83 4.24 -1.65
CA ILE A 326 1.49 5.44 -1.13
C ILE A 326 2.82 5.63 -1.84
N ASN A 327 3.06 6.84 -2.35
CA ASN A 327 4.35 7.24 -2.93
C ASN A 327 5.40 7.37 -1.81
N GLY A 328 6.67 7.53 -2.15
CA GLY A 328 7.68 7.73 -1.10
C GLY A 328 9.07 8.03 -1.61
N ARG A 329 10.04 8.12 -0.68
CA ARG A 329 11.47 8.39 -0.99
C ARG A 329 11.67 9.70 -1.79
N GLY A 330 10.81 10.68 -1.57
CA GLY A 330 10.82 12.00 -2.24
C GLY A 330 10.12 12.02 -3.61
N GLN A 331 9.76 10.88 -4.19
CA GLN A 331 9.03 10.85 -5.45
C GLN A 331 7.60 11.36 -5.26
N GLY A 332 7.15 12.19 -6.19
CA GLY A 332 5.85 12.85 -6.09
C GLY A 332 5.72 13.78 -4.88
N SER A 333 6.82 14.26 -4.31
CA SER A 333 6.84 15.04 -3.06
C SER A 333 6.32 14.27 -1.84
N SER A 334 6.51 12.95 -1.82
CA SER A 334 6.11 12.09 -0.70
C SER A 334 7.32 11.47 -0.01
N MET A 335 7.35 11.51 1.33
CA MET A 335 8.38 10.79 2.10
C MET A 335 8.09 9.28 2.24
N GLY A 336 6.85 8.86 2.01
CA GLY A 336 6.38 7.52 2.32
C GLY A 336 5.69 7.46 3.68
N CYS A 337 5.11 6.31 3.98
CA CYS A 337 4.38 6.09 5.22
C CYS A 337 4.80 4.78 5.90
N ARG A 338 4.36 4.62 7.14
CA ARG A 338 4.52 3.40 7.95
C ARG A 338 3.37 2.43 7.69
N GLY A 339 3.50 1.22 8.20
CA GLY A 339 2.43 0.22 8.18
C GLY A 339 1.19 0.67 8.96
N VAL A 340 1.37 1.37 10.08
CA VAL A 340 0.24 1.94 10.87
C VAL A 340 -0.57 2.94 10.06
N ASP A 341 0.10 3.75 9.22
CA ASP A 341 -0.57 4.76 8.41
C ASP A 341 -1.45 4.08 7.33
N LEU A 342 -0.96 3.00 6.70
CA LEU A 342 -1.77 2.19 5.76
C LEU A 342 -3.00 1.59 6.44
N ARG A 343 -2.81 1.01 7.63
CA ARG A 343 -3.91 0.43 8.42
C ARG A 343 -4.97 1.48 8.71
N ASP A 344 -4.55 2.64 9.18
CA ASP A 344 -5.48 3.69 9.61
C ASP A 344 -6.23 4.30 8.40
N ILE A 345 -5.57 4.48 7.25
CA ILE A 345 -6.26 4.87 6.00
C ILE A 345 -7.33 3.83 5.63
N LEU A 346 -6.98 2.55 5.56
CA LEU A 346 -7.95 1.50 5.18
C LEU A 346 -9.09 1.37 6.20
N TRP A 347 -8.78 1.55 7.49
CA TRP A 347 -9.77 1.58 8.56
C TRP A 347 -10.75 2.75 8.44
N ASP A 348 -10.25 3.95 8.12
CA ASP A 348 -11.09 5.15 7.94
C ASP A 348 -12.08 5.00 6.77
N TYR A 349 -11.74 4.13 5.80
CA TYR A 349 -12.59 3.73 4.68
C TYR A 349 -13.39 2.44 4.95
N GLY A 350 -13.41 1.96 6.20
CA GLY A 350 -14.30 0.87 6.64
C GLY A 350 -13.80 -0.54 6.38
N ALA A 351 -12.51 -0.74 6.09
CA ALA A 351 -11.96 -2.08 5.90
C ALA A 351 -12.16 -2.96 7.14
N VAL A 352 -12.65 -4.18 6.92
CA VAL A 352 -12.75 -5.25 7.94
C VAL A 352 -11.69 -6.33 7.73
N GLN A 353 -11.13 -6.41 6.53
CA GLN A 353 -9.94 -7.18 6.19
C GLN A 353 -8.96 -6.24 5.49
N ALA A 354 -7.68 -6.27 5.85
CA ALA A 354 -6.63 -5.54 5.16
C ALA A 354 -5.27 -6.18 5.36
N CYS A 355 -4.45 -6.19 4.31
CA CYS A 355 -3.08 -6.70 4.36
C CYS A 355 -2.14 -5.81 3.57
N ASN A 356 -0.89 -5.75 4.03
CA ASN A 356 0.20 -5.14 3.30
C ASN A 356 0.57 -6.00 2.07
N LEU A 357 1.04 -5.35 1.01
CA LEU A 357 1.55 -5.96 -0.21
C LEU A 357 3.03 -5.55 -0.41
N ASP A 358 3.66 -6.04 -1.48
CA ASP A 358 5.06 -5.69 -1.75
C ASP A 358 5.22 -4.17 -1.87
N GLY A 359 6.23 -3.64 -1.20
CA GLY A 359 6.41 -2.21 -1.00
C GLY A 359 7.58 -1.65 -1.79
N GLY A 360 8.03 -0.47 -1.37
CA GLY A 360 9.26 0.14 -1.85
C GLY A 360 9.23 0.36 -3.35
N SER A 361 10.15 -0.29 -4.07
CA SER A 361 10.25 -0.12 -5.53
C SER A 361 9.17 -0.85 -6.33
N SER A 362 8.40 -1.74 -5.69
CA SER A 362 7.22 -2.38 -6.31
C SER A 362 5.98 -1.50 -6.30
N SER A 363 5.88 -0.55 -5.37
CA SER A 363 4.67 0.24 -5.19
C SER A 363 4.33 1.03 -6.43
N VAL A 364 3.23 0.65 -7.08
CA VAL A 364 2.74 1.26 -8.31
C VAL A 364 1.23 1.07 -8.43
N MET A 365 0.53 2.11 -8.87
CA MET A 365 -0.86 2.07 -9.30
C MET A 365 -0.97 2.48 -10.76
N TYR A 366 -1.65 1.65 -11.53
CA TYR A 366 -2.03 1.86 -12.92
C TYR A 366 -3.54 2.14 -12.99
N TYR A 367 -3.94 3.09 -13.84
CA TYR A 367 -5.32 3.37 -14.17
C TYR A 367 -5.44 3.86 -15.62
N GLN A 368 -6.40 3.31 -16.37
CA GLN A 368 -6.77 3.74 -17.73
C GLN A 368 -5.56 4.05 -18.63
N GLY A 369 -4.73 3.04 -18.90
CA GLY A 369 -3.62 3.14 -19.87
C GLY A 369 -2.33 3.74 -19.32
N ARG A 370 -2.28 4.21 -18.06
CA ARG A 370 -1.07 4.84 -17.51
C ARG A 370 -0.86 4.58 -16.03
N VAL A 371 0.40 4.74 -15.59
CA VAL A 371 0.75 4.79 -14.17
C VAL A 371 0.34 6.16 -13.60
N ILE A 372 -0.45 6.16 -12.54
CA ILE A 372 -0.92 7.39 -11.86
C ILE A 372 -0.12 7.70 -10.58
N SER A 373 0.44 6.67 -9.94
CA SER A 373 1.39 6.83 -8.83
C SER A 373 2.76 7.38 -9.29
N SER A 374 3.68 7.63 -8.35
CA SER A 374 5.07 8.02 -8.62
C SER A 374 6.06 6.95 -8.11
N PRO A 375 6.30 5.86 -8.88
CA PRO A 375 7.15 4.75 -8.44
C PRO A 375 8.60 5.17 -8.18
N THR A 376 9.22 4.57 -7.17
CA THR A 376 10.64 4.78 -6.88
C THR A 376 11.46 3.55 -7.26
N THR A 377 12.08 3.55 -8.43
CA THR A 377 12.93 2.45 -8.91
C THR A 377 14.40 2.88 -8.99
N SER A 378 15.32 1.91 -8.94
CA SER A 378 16.76 2.18 -9.10
C SER A 378 17.12 2.84 -10.44
N THR A 379 16.28 2.68 -11.46
CA THR A 379 16.44 3.26 -12.79
C THR A 379 15.63 4.54 -13.00
N ASN A 380 14.93 5.04 -11.96
CA ASN A 380 14.00 6.17 -12.03
C ASN A 380 12.95 6.02 -13.15
N ASN A 381 12.54 4.79 -13.42
CA ASN A 381 11.55 4.54 -14.46
C ASN A 381 10.14 4.93 -13.99
N PRO A 382 9.41 5.80 -14.74
CA PRO A 382 8.09 6.27 -14.34
C PRO A 382 7.00 5.18 -14.39
N GLU A 383 7.23 4.09 -15.12
CA GLU A 383 6.28 2.97 -15.23
C GLU A 383 6.46 1.91 -14.12
N GLY A 384 7.38 2.16 -13.18
CA GLY A 384 7.70 1.22 -12.11
C GLY A 384 8.66 0.10 -12.55
N ARG A 385 8.85 -0.87 -11.66
CA ARG A 385 9.68 -2.06 -11.91
C ARG A 385 8.85 -3.18 -12.53
N ARG A 386 9.55 -4.23 -12.98
CA ARG A 386 8.91 -5.46 -13.45
C ARG A 386 8.40 -6.25 -12.25
N LEU A 387 7.19 -6.79 -12.37
CA LEU A 387 6.44 -7.47 -11.32
C LEU A 387 5.96 -8.84 -11.83
N PRO A 388 5.78 -9.82 -10.94
CA PRO A 388 5.29 -11.14 -11.32
C PRO A 388 3.77 -11.12 -11.47
N ASN A 389 3.09 -10.39 -10.59
CA ASN A 389 1.64 -10.39 -10.47
C ASN A 389 1.16 -9.04 -9.91
N ALA A 390 -0.14 -8.82 -10.06
CA ALA A 390 -0.83 -7.62 -9.63
C ALA A 390 -2.29 -7.96 -9.27
N PHE A 391 -2.86 -7.30 -8.27
CA PHE A 391 -4.31 -7.26 -8.16
C PHE A 391 -4.85 -6.25 -9.16
N ILE A 392 -5.77 -6.67 -10.00
CA ILE A 392 -6.28 -5.89 -11.13
C ILE A 392 -7.80 -5.78 -11.09
N VAL A 393 -8.33 -4.84 -11.86
CA VAL A 393 -9.77 -4.66 -12.07
C VAL A 393 -10.07 -4.62 -13.57
N LYS A 394 -11.02 -5.43 -14.04
CA LYS A 394 -11.38 -5.58 -15.47
C LYS A 394 -12.46 -4.62 -15.98
#